data_AF-A0A2H0CQL7-F1
#
_entry.id   AF-A0A2H0CQL7-F1
#
_cell.length_a   1.000
_cell.length_b   1.000
_cell.length_c   1.000
_cell.angle_alpha   90.00
_cell.angle_beta   90.00
_cell.angle_gamma   90.00
#
_symmetry.space_group_name_H-M   'P 1'
#
loop_
_entity.id
_entity.type
_entity.pdbx_description
1 polymer ?
#
loop_
_entity_poly.entity_id
_entity_poly.type
_entity_poly.pdbx_seq_one_letter_code
_entity_poly.pdbx_strand_id
1 'polypeptide(L)'
;PGLPLGNLTSQLFANVYLNELDQFVKHELKIVGYVRYADDFVLLHPSKELLVSCLSKITDFLRETLRLDVHPNKIVLKRYTGGIDYLGYVCFP
;
A
#
# COMPACT_ATOMS: atom_id res chain seq x y z
N PRO A 1 24.59 16.77 16.06
CA PRO A 1 25.01 15.34 15.96
C PRO A 1 23.79 14.43 16.06
N GLY A 2 23.20 14.03 14.91
CA GLY A 2 21.87 13.43 14.87
C GLY A 2 21.82 12.11 14.10
N LEU A 3 21.65 11.03 14.87
CA LEU A 3 21.27 9.64 14.56
C LEU A 3 22.06 8.87 13.48
N PRO A 4 22.61 7.68 13.81
CA PRO A 4 23.05 6.74 12.79
C PRO A 4 21.79 6.22 12.07
N LEU A 5 21.58 6.68 10.84
CA LEU A 5 20.62 6.11 9.89
C LEU A 5 21.06 4.67 9.61
N GLY A 6 20.68 3.77 10.51
CA GLY A 6 20.85 2.34 10.36
C GLY A 6 20.14 1.89 9.09
N ASN A 7 20.96 1.58 8.08
CA ASN A 7 20.61 0.84 6.87
C ASN A 7 19.82 1.60 5.78
N LEU A 8 20.35 2.74 5.32
CA LEU A 8 19.90 3.45 4.10
C LEU A 8 19.72 2.50 2.89
N THR A 9 20.60 1.51 2.79
CA THR A 9 20.54 0.46 1.76
C THR A 9 19.28 -0.38 1.85
N SER A 10 18.85 -0.81 3.05
CA SER A 10 17.63 -1.60 3.22
C SER A 10 16.36 -0.81 2.91
N GLN A 11 16.35 0.50 3.19
CA GLN A 11 15.21 1.37 2.83
C GLN A 11 15.10 1.54 1.32
N LEU A 12 16.24 1.66 0.62
CA LEU A 12 16.27 1.73 -0.84
C LEU A 12 15.84 0.39 -1.47
N PHE A 13 16.36 -0.73 -0.94
CA PHE A 13 15.99 -2.06 -1.42
C PHE A 13 14.50 -2.33 -1.24
N ALA A 14 13.91 -1.98 -0.10
CA ALA A 14 12.46 -2.11 0.11
C ALA A 14 11.65 -1.31 -0.92
N ASN A 15 12.06 -0.07 -1.22
CA ASN A 15 11.39 0.76 -2.23
C ASN A 15 11.51 0.22 -3.65
N VAL A 16 12.68 -0.31 -4.04
CA VAL A 16 12.90 -0.93 -5.35
C VAL A 16 12.12 -2.25 -5.46
N TYR A 17 12.08 -3.03 -4.39
CA TYR A 17 11.34 -4.29 -4.34
C TYR A 17 9.83 -4.06 -4.44
N LEU A 18 9.31 -3.03 -3.78
CA LEU A 18 7.90 -2.64 -3.84
C LEU A 18 7.51 -1.92 -5.15
N ASN A 19 8.46 -1.53 -5.99
CA ASN A 19 8.17 -0.95 -7.30
C ASN A 19 7.45 -1.93 -8.23
N GLU A 20 7.71 -3.24 -8.09
CA GLU A 20 6.98 -4.31 -8.81
C GLU A 20 5.47 -4.26 -8.47
N LEU A 21 5.14 -4.03 -7.20
CA LEU A 21 3.75 -3.85 -6.76
C LEU A 21 3.15 -2.58 -7.38
N ASP A 22 3.89 -1.47 -7.41
CA ASP A 22 3.43 -0.21 -8.00
C ASP A 22 3.06 -0.40 -9.48
N GLN A 23 3.88 -1.15 -10.22
CA GLN A 23 3.60 -1.49 -11.62
C GLN A 23 2.39 -2.40 -11.77
N PHE A 24 2.27 -3.43 -10.93
CA PHE A 24 1.10 -4.31 -10.90
C PHE A 24 -0.20 -3.51 -10.66
N VAL A 25 -0.21 -2.61 -9.68
CA VAL A 25 -1.40 -1.80 -9.36
C VAL A 25 -1.75 -0.84 -10.51
N LYS A 26 -0.77 -0.24 -11.18
CA LYS A 26 -1.02 0.70 -12.28
C LYS A 26 -1.34 0.03 -13.62
N HIS A 27 -0.68 -1.07 -13.95
CA HIS A 27 -0.80 -1.71 -15.26
C HIS A 27 -1.89 -2.79 -15.28
N GLU A 28 -1.95 -3.64 -14.23
CA GLU A 28 -2.91 -4.74 -14.15
C GLU A 28 -4.23 -4.28 -13.52
N LEU A 29 -4.17 -3.65 -12.34
CA LEU A 29 -5.39 -3.22 -11.63
C LEU A 29 -5.94 -1.88 -12.14
N LYS A 30 -5.09 -1.05 -12.77
CA LYS A 30 -5.42 0.27 -13.30
C LYS A 30 -6.10 1.19 -12.26
N ILE A 31 -5.71 1.06 -11.00
CA ILE A 31 -6.20 1.90 -9.91
C ILE A 31 -5.51 3.26 -10.00
N VAL A 32 -6.27 4.31 -10.29
CA VAL A 32 -5.75 5.69 -10.37
C VAL A 32 -5.39 6.23 -8.97
N GLY A 33 -6.18 5.90 -7.95
CA GLY A 33 -6.00 6.36 -6.58
C GLY A 33 -5.02 5.53 -5.76
N TYR A 34 -3.83 5.26 -6.28
CA TYR A 34 -2.80 4.50 -5.56
C TYR A 34 -1.72 5.43 -5.00
N VAL A 35 -1.48 5.35 -3.69
CA VAL A 35 -0.45 6.13 -2.99
C VAL A 35 0.40 5.17 -2.15
N ARG A 36 1.72 5.31 -2.21
CA ARG A 36 2.66 4.53 -1.39
C ARG A 36 3.59 5.46 -0.63
N TYR A 37 3.82 5.15 0.64
CA TYR A 37 4.76 5.81 1.52
C TYR A 37 5.66 4.76 2.17
N ALA A 38 6.90 4.64 1.68
CA ALA A 38 7.83 3.58 2.05
C ALA A 38 7.22 2.17 1.90
N ASP A 39 6.95 1.49 3.01
CA ASP A 39 6.35 0.16 3.12
C ASP A 39 4.81 0.18 3.22
N ASP A 40 4.21 1.32 3.55
CA ASP A 40 2.77 1.49 3.63
C ASP A 40 2.17 1.94 2.28
N PHE A 41 1.04 1.36 1.88
CA PHE A 41 0.34 1.75 0.65
C PHE A 41 -1.16 1.87 0.88
N VAL A 42 -1.80 2.75 0.10
CA VAL A 42 -3.22 3.07 0.18
C VAL A 42 -3.83 3.03 -1.22
N LEU A 43 -4.97 2.34 -1.33
CA LEU A 43 -5.79 2.31 -2.53
C LEU A 43 -7.10 3.08 -2.28
N LEU A 44 -7.39 4.02 -3.15
CA LEU A 44 -8.61 4.82 -3.18
C LEU A 44 -9.40 4.50 -4.44
N HIS A 45 -10.62 4.04 -4.25
CA HIS A 45 -11.54 3.75 -5.34
C HIS A 45 -13.00 3.86 -4.85
N PRO A 46 -13.95 4.37 -5.67
CA PRO A 46 -15.34 4.55 -5.24
C PRO A 46 -16.11 3.23 -5.02
N SER A 47 -15.78 2.16 -5.75
CA SER A 47 -16.38 0.84 -5.55
C SER A 47 -15.59 0.02 -4.52
N LYS A 48 -16.29 -0.43 -3.48
CA LYS A 48 -15.77 -1.32 -2.44
C LYS A 48 -15.48 -2.72 -2.98
N GLU A 49 -16.33 -3.22 -3.87
CA GLU A 49 -16.22 -4.55 -4.47
C GLU A 49 -14.93 -4.66 -5.27
N LEU A 50 -14.61 -3.61 -6.04
CA LEU A 50 -13.33 -3.50 -6.74
C LEU A 50 -12.15 -3.47 -5.78
N LEU A 51 -12.22 -2.71 -4.67
CA LEU A 51 -11.14 -2.69 -3.66
C LEU A 51 -10.91 -4.07 -3.03
N VAL A 52 -11.97 -4.79 -2.68
CA VAL A 52 -11.86 -6.15 -2.11
C VAL A 52 -11.23 -7.12 -3.12
N SER A 53 -11.65 -7.04 -4.39
CA SER A 53 -11.05 -7.87 -5.45
C SER A 53 -9.57 -7.52 -5.69
N CYS A 54 -9.21 -6.23 -5.64
CA CYS A 54 -7.85 -5.76 -5.79
C CYS A 54 -6.99 -6.19 -4.61
N LEU A 55 -7.53 -6.14 -3.39
CA LEU A 55 -6.84 -6.59 -2.19
C LEU A 55 -6.44 -8.06 -2.32
N SER A 56 -7.36 -8.94 -2.72
CA SER A 56 -7.04 -10.36 -2.95
C SER A 56 -5.91 -10.51 -3.97
N LYS A 57 -6.02 -9.85 -5.12
CA LYS A 57 -5.00 -9.90 -6.18
C LYS A 57 -3.64 -9.39 -5.72
N ILE A 58 -3.61 -8.31 -4.92
CA ILE A 58 -2.39 -7.75 -4.35
C ILE A 58 -1.77 -8.70 -3.34
N THR A 59 -2.58 -9.31 -2.48
CA THR A 59 -2.11 -10.31 -1.50
C THR A 59 -1.51 -11.52 -2.21
N ASP A 60 -2.17 -12.03 -3.24
CA ASP A 60 -1.67 -13.15 -4.05
C ASP A 60 -0.35 -12.78 -4.76
N PHE A 61 -0.29 -11.59 -5.40
CA PHE A 61 0.94 -11.09 -6.04
C PHE A 61 2.10 -10.92 -5.05
N LEU A 62 1.82 -10.36 -3.87
CA LEU A 62 2.84 -10.18 -2.82
C LEU A 62 3.39 -11.53 -2.35
N ARG A 63 2.53 -12.55 -2.24
CA ARG A 63 2.92 -13.88 -1.81
C ARG A 63 3.67 -14.66 -2.89
N GLU A 64 3.22 -14.60 -4.13
CA GLU A 64 3.78 -15.37 -5.24
C GLU A 64 5.05 -14.75 -5.82
N THR A 65 5.03 -13.45 -6.06
CA THR A 65 6.15 -12.73 -6.71
C THR A 65 7.15 -12.25 -5.68
N LEU A 66 6.67 -11.58 -4.63
CA LEU A 66 7.52 -10.89 -3.67
C LEU A 66 7.78 -11.73 -2.39
N ARG A 67 7.17 -12.93 -2.28
CA ARG A 67 7.26 -13.81 -1.10
C ARG A 67 7.04 -13.07 0.22
N LEU A 68 6.22 -12.02 0.19
CA LEU A 68 5.85 -11.20 1.33
C LEU A 68 4.47 -11.64 1.82
N ASP A 69 4.36 -11.81 3.14
CA ASP A 69 3.09 -12.16 3.77
C ASP A 69 2.44 -10.90 4.35
N VAL A 70 1.24 -10.59 3.89
CA VAL A 70 0.49 -9.42 4.36
C VAL A 70 -0.27 -9.81 5.61
N HIS A 71 0.00 -9.12 6.73
CA HIS A 71 -0.74 -9.39 7.95
C HIS A 71 -2.22 -9.01 7.76
N PRO A 72 -3.18 -9.97 7.84
CA PRO A 72 -4.59 -9.70 7.58
C PRO A 72 -5.19 -8.68 8.56
N ASN A 73 -4.61 -8.57 9.76
CA ASN A 73 -5.04 -7.63 10.80
C ASN A 73 -4.59 -6.18 10.55
N LYS A 74 -3.64 -5.93 9.64
CA LYS A 74 -3.19 -4.58 9.27
C LYS A 74 -3.97 -4.00 8.09
N ILE A 75 -4.83 -4.79 7.45
CA ILE A 75 -5.61 -4.33 6.30
C ILE A 75 -6.85 -3.58 6.81
N VAL A 76 -6.89 -2.27 6.57
CA VAL A 76 -7.98 -1.40 7.00
C VAL A 76 -8.75 -0.91 5.77
N LEU A 77 -9.97 -1.43 5.57
CA LEU A 77 -10.86 -0.97 4.52
C LEU A 77 -11.89 0.00 5.11
N LYS A 78 -11.66 1.30 4.94
CA LYS A 78 -12.55 2.37 5.43
C LYS A 78 -13.16 3.15 4.27
N ARG A 79 -14.37 3.67 4.49
CA ARG A 79 -15.01 4.63 3.56
C ARG A 79 -14.39 6.00 3.77
N TYR A 80 -14.18 6.74 2.68
CA TYR A 80 -13.72 8.14 2.73
C TYR A 80 -14.61 9.02 3.62
N THR A 81 -15.92 8.80 3.62
CA THR A 81 -16.89 9.54 4.45
C THR A 81 -16.77 9.28 5.96
N GLY A 82 -15.97 8.30 6.38
CA GLY A 82 -15.76 7.96 7.79
C GLY A 82 -14.55 8.63 8.45
N GLY A 83 -13.84 9.51 7.72
CA GLY A 83 -12.54 10.05 8.15
C GLY A 83 -11.44 9.00 7.97
N ILE A 84 -10.46 9.30 7.12
CA ILE A 84 -9.24 8.50 7.03
C ILE A 84 -8.22 9.16 7.94
N ASP A 85 -7.73 8.41 8.93
CA ASP A 85 -6.63 8.80 9.78
C ASP A 85 -5.34 8.33 9.09
N TYR A 86 -4.75 9.18 8.25
CA TYR A 86 -3.54 8.86 7.50
C TYR A 86 -2.43 9.82 7.92
N LEU A 87 -1.34 9.28 8.49
CA LEU A 87 -0.15 10.05 8.93
C LEU A 87 -0.44 11.18 9.94
N GLY A 88 -1.52 11.06 10.73
CA GLY A 88 -1.93 12.08 11.71
C GLY A 88 -2.77 13.23 11.13
N TYR A 89 -3.19 13.13 9.87
CA TYR A 89 -4.19 14.02 9.28
C TYR A 89 -5.52 13.30 9.19
N VAL A 90 -6.52 13.83 9.90
CA VAL A 90 -7.91 13.43 9.76
C VAL A 90 -8.55 14.32 8.69
N CYS A 91 -8.71 13.79 7.48
CA CYS A 91 -9.53 14.45 6.46
C CYS A 91 -11.00 14.13 6.73
N PHE A 92 -11.72 15.12 7.27
CA PHE A 92 -13.18 15.17 7.20
C PHE A 92 -13.59 15.93 5.92
N PRO A 93 -14.71 15.57 5.28
CA PRO A 93 -15.29 16.37 4.20
C PRO A 93 -15.72 17.76 4.68
#